data_AF-A0A1I7YT29-F1
#
_entry.id   AF-A0A1I7YT29-F1
#
_cell.length_a   1.000
_cell.length_b   1.000
_cell.length_c   1.000
_cell.angle_alpha   90.00
_cell.angle_beta   90.00
_cell.angle_gamma   90.00
#
_symmetry.space_group_name_H-M   'P 1'
#
loop_
_entity.id
_entity.type
_entity.pdbx_description
1 polymer ?
#
loop_
_entity_poly.entity_id
_entity_poly.type
_entity_poly.pdbx_seq_one_letter_code
_entity_poly.pdbx_strand_id
1 'polypeptide(L)'
;QERTYNRFFGLLAERFCRLKKEFQECFESSFRETYDIIHRFDITKLRNVVQLFSHLLATDAISWNVLSGMKMSEDDMTSASRVFVKQMFQNLSEAWGVKKMFERITDPTMQEAFEGLFPRDNPKNTRFAINFFTLIGLGGL
;
A
#
# COMPACT_ATOMS: atom_id res chain seq x y z
N GLN A 1 21.35 7.01 5.19
CA GLN A 1 20.04 6.84 4.53
C GLN A 1 20.24 7.11 3.05
N GLU A 2 19.90 6.15 2.19
CA GLU A 2 20.10 6.27 0.73
C GLU A 2 19.19 7.34 0.12
N ARG A 3 19.68 8.08 -0.88
CA ARG A 3 18.90 9.10 -1.60
C ARG A 3 17.87 8.47 -2.55
N THR A 4 18.18 7.30 -3.09
CA THR A 4 17.33 6.56 -4.04
C THR A 4 17.16 5.14 -3.54
N TYR A 5 15.96 4.58 -3.69
CA TYR A 5 15.69 3.19 -3.34
C TYR A 5 16.55 2.25 -4.17
N ASN A 6 17.17 1.29 -3.48
CA ASN A 6 17.89 0.20 -4.12
C ASN A 6 17.04 -1.07 -4.05
N ARG A 7 16.71 -1.65 -5.21
CA ARG A 7 15.94 -2.89 -5.35
C ARG A 7 16.51 -4.05 -4.52
N PHE A 8 17.81 -4.04 -4.23
CA PHE A 8 18.45 -5.00 -3.34
C PHE A 8 17.73 -5.14 -1.98
N PHE A 9 17.25 -4.04 -1.40
CA PHE A 9 16.56 -4.08 -0.11
C PHE A 9 15.22 -4.83 -0.18
N GLY A 10 14.46 -4.67 -1.27
CA GLY A 10 13.23 -5.42 -1.50
C GLY A 10 13.47 -6.92 -1.63
N LEU A 11 14.46 -7.32 -2.43
CA LEU A 11 14.83 -8.72 -2.61
C LEU A 11 15.34 -9.37 -1.31
N LEU A 12 16.11 -8.63 -0.52
CA LEU A 12 16.61 -9.10 0.76
C LEU A 12 15.47 -9.28 1.77
N ALA A 13 14.58 -8.29 1.88
CA ALA A 13 13.42 -8.35 2.77
C ALA A 13 12.45 -9.48 2.38
N GLU A 14 12.19 -9.66 1.07
CA GLU A 14 11.40 -10.78 0.53
C GLU A 14 12.01 -12.12 0.95
N ARG A 15 13.33 -12.27 0.85
CA ARG A 15 14.03 -13.49 1.25
C ARG A 15 13.90 -13.76 2.75
N PHE A 16 13.97 -12.72 3.59
CA PHE A 16 13.74 -12.88 5.04
C PHE A 16 12.31 -13.33 5.34
N CYS A 17 11.30 -12.71 4.73
CA CYS A 17 9.90 -13.07 4.93
C CYS A 17 9.64 -14.54 4.56
N ARG A 18 10.22 -15.01 3.45
CA ARG A 18 10.10 -16.41 3.01
C ARG A 18 10.92 -17.40 3.84
N LEU A 19 11.94 -16.93 4.55
CA LEU A 19 12.81 -17.79 5.37
C LEU A 19 12.11 -18.19 6.67
N LYS A 20 11.46 -17.24 7.36
CA LYS A 20 10.71 -17.49 8.59
C LYS A 20 9.52 -16.56 8.71
N LYS A 21 8.40 -17.11 9.20
CA LYS A 21 7.17 -16.36 9.48
C LYS A 21 7.38 -15.20 10.46
N GLU A 22 8.29 -15.36 11.42
CA GLU A 22 8.66 -14.29 12.37
C GLU A 22 9.12 -13.00 11.65
N PHE A 23 9.89 -13.13 10.55
CA PHE A 23 10.31 -11.95 9.79
C PHE A 23 9.14 -11.32 9.03
N GLN A 24 8.28 -12.15 8.44
CA GLN A 24 7.06 -11.66 7.79
C GLN A 24 6.21 -10.85 8.78
N GLU A 25 5.91 -11.40 9.96
CA GLU A 25 5.13 -10.73 11.00
C GLU A 25 5.78 -9.41 11.46
N CYS A 26 7.11 -9.38 11.58
CA CYS A 26 7.85 -8.14 11.87
C CYS A 26 7.68 -7.08 10.77
N PHE A 27 7.77 -7.46 9.49
CA PHE A 27 7.54 -6.51 8.38
C PHE A 27 6.08 -6.05 8.32
N GLU A 28 5.13 -6.93 8.62
CA GLU A 28 3.71 -6.58 8.71
C GLU A 28 3.42 -5.61 9.86
N SER A 29 4.02 -5.82 11.04
CA SER A 29 3.93 -4.85 12.16
C SER A 29 4.56 -3.52 11.78
N SER A 30 5.76 -3.57 11.19
CA SER A 30 6.48 -2.37 10.76
C SER A 30 5.71 -1.57 9.70
N PHE A 31 4.97 -2.24 8.81
CA PHE A 31 4.07 -1.58 7.86
C PHE A 31 3.01 -0.75 8.59
N ARG A 32 2.29 -1.37 9.53
CA ARG A 32 1.20 -0.73 10.28
C ARG A 32 1.73 0.44 11.10
N GLU A 33 2.79 0.23 11.87
CA GLU A 33 3.45 1.27 12.65
C GLU A 33 3.90 2.45 11.77
N THR A 34 4.51 2.16 10.61
CA THR A 34 4.93 3.20 9.67
C THR A 34 3.74 4.02 9.17
N TYR A 35 2.61 3.37 8.86
CA TYR A 35 1.41 4.06 8.39
C TYR A 35 0.80 4.94 9.49
N ASP A 36 0.78 4.49 10.74
CA ASP A 36 0.23 5.26 11.87
C ASP A 36 1.01 6.56 12.11
N ILE A 37 2.35 6.51 12.03
CA ILE A 37 3.21 7.68 12.22
C ILE A 37 3.63 8.37 10.90
N ILE A 38 2.94 8.08 9.80
CA ILE A 38 3.33 8.51 8.45
C ILE A 38 3.43 10.03 8.27
N HIS A 39 2.59 10.76 8.99
CA HIS A 39 2.55 12.22 9.02
C HIS A 39 3.86 12.85 9.54
N ARG A 40 4.73 12.06 10.20
CA ARG A 40 6.03 12.50 10.74
C ARG A 40 7.19 12.28 9.76
N PHE A 41 6.94 11.62 8.62
CA PHE A 41 7.99 11.32 7.66
C PHE A 41 8.18 12.46 6.66
N ASP A 42 9.44 12.75 6.36
CA ASP A 42 9.80 13.53 5.18
C ASP A 42 9.47 12.76 3.89
N ILE A 43 9.00 13.47 2.87
CA ILE A 43 8.52 12.91 1.59
C ILE A 43 9.60 12.02 0.94
N THR A 44 10.86 12.40 1.04
CA THR A 44 11.98 11.65 0.43
C THR A 44 12.17 10.30 1.12
N LYS A 45 12.04 10.29 2.46
CA LYS A 45 12.15 9.08 3.26
C LYS A 45 10.96 8.16 3.00
N LEU A 46 9.78 8.74 2.87
CA LEU A 46 8.54 8.03 2.59
C LEU A 46 8.61 7.26 1.28
N ARG A 47 9.18 7.84 0.22
CA ARG A 47 9.30 7.19 -1.09
C ARG A 47 10.04 5.86 -1.04
N ASN A 48 11.19 5.80 -0.35
CA ASN A 48 11.97 4.57 -0.26
C ASN A 48 11.25 3.48 0.55
N VAL A 49 10.56 3.88 1.62
CA VAL A 49 9.79 2.96 2.47
C VAL A 49 8.57 2.42 1.71
N VAL A 50 7.86 3.28 0.98
CA VAL A 50 6.75 2.85 0.11
C VAL A 50 7.22 1.84 -0.93
N GLN A 51 8.36 2.09 -1.59
CA GLN A 51 8.89 1.17 -2.60
C GLN A 51 9.24 -0.21 -2.01
N LEU A 52 9.79 -0.25 -0.78
CA LEU A 52 10.03 -1.50 -0.06
C LEU A 52 8.73 -2.26 0.18
N PHE A 53 7.73 -1.62 0.79
CA PHE A 53 6.47 -2.30 1.10
C PHE A 53 5.66 -2.67 -0.15
N SER A 54 5.72 -1.85 -1.19
CA SER A 54 5.11 -2.18 -2.49
C SER A 54 5.74 -3.43 -3.09
N HIS A 55 7.07 -3.59 -2.99
CA HIS A 55 7.76 -4.81 -3.43
C HIS A 55 7.30 -6.04 -2.64
N LEU A 56 7.20 -5.92 -1.31
CA LEU A 56 6.78 -7.04 -0.45
C LEU A 56 5.33 -7.45 -0.73
N LEU A 57 4.42 -6.51 -0.93
CA LEU A 57 3.04 -6.79 -1.36
C LEU A 57 2.99 -7.40 -2.77
N ALA A 58 3.75 -6.84 -3.72
CA ALA A 58 3.80 -7.32 -5.11
C ALA A 58 4.38 -8.74 -5.26
N THR A 59 5.10 -9.24 -4.27
CA THR A 59 5.72 -10.56 -4.27
C THR A 59 5.05 -11.54 -3.30
N ASP A 60 3.92 -11.13 -2.70
CA ASP A 60 3.20 -11.85 -1.65
C ASP A 60 4.12 -12.32 -0.51
N ALA A 61 5.14 -11.50 -0.21
CA ALA A 61 6.07 -11.74 0.89
C ALA A 61 5.46 -11.34 2.25
N ILE A 62 4.50 -10.41 2.23
CA ILE A 62 3.68 -10.04 3.39
C ILE A 62 2.20 -10.13 3.01
N SER A 63 1.34 -10.36 4.00
CA SER A 63 -0.10 -10.40 3.80
C SER A 63 -0.65 -9.04 3.42
N TRP A 64 -1.58 -8.99 2.47
CA TRP A 64 -2.30 -7.77 2.11
C TRP A 64 -3.23 -7.28 3.24
N ASN A 65 -3.49 -8.11 4.25
CA ASN A 65 -4.24 -7.72 5.46
C ASN A 65 -3.56 -6.59 6.25
N VAL A 66 -2.31 -6.26 5.94
CA VAL A 66 -1.66 -5.03 6.48
C VAL A 66 -2.35 -3.74 6.04
N LEU A 67 -3.12 -3.78 4.94
CA LEU A 67 -3.89 -2.64 4.45
C LEU A 67 -5.21 -2.42 5.22
N SER A 68 -5.64 -3.41 6.01
CA SER A 68 -6.84 -3.29 6.81
C SER A 68 -6.72 -2.13 7.80
N GLY A 69 -7.78 -1.35 7.93
CA GLY A 69 -7.82 -0.14 8.76
C GLY A 69 -7.39 1.15 8.05
N MET A 70 -6.77 1.08 6.87
CA MET A 70 -6.53 2.26 6.04
C MET A 70 -7.86 2.77 5.47
N LYS A 71 -8.19 4.04 5.71
CA LYS A 71 -9.47 4.64 5.26
C LYS A 71 -9.25 5.74 4.23
N MET A 72 -9.99 5.67 3.13
CA MET A 72 -10.04 6.68 2.09
C MET A 72 -11.24 7.60 2.29
N SER A 73 -11.06 8.58 3.17
CA SER A 73 -12.01 9.68 3.37
C SER A 73 -11.26 11.00 3.44
N GLU A 74 -11.98 12.10 3.22
CA GLU A 74 -11.42 13.44 3.34
C GLU A 74 -10.95 13.75 4.77
N ASP A 75 -11.66 13.21 5.76
CA ASP A 75 -11.47 13.47 7.19
C ASP A 75 -10.35 12.59 7.80
N ASP A 76 -10.16 11.36 7.30
CA ASP A 76 -9.16 10.43 7.81
C ASP A 76 -7.77 10.56 7.13
N MET A 77 -7.72 11.06 5.88
CA MET A 77 -6.47 11.10 5.12
C MET A 77 -5.72 12.43 5.21
N THR A 78 -4.53 12.38 5.81
CA THR A 78 -3.51 13.44 5.74
C THR A 78 -2.83 13.54 4.36
N SER A 79 -2.11 14.63 4.10
CA SER A 79 -1.30 14.78 2.88
C SER A 79 -0.26 13.66 2.72
N ALA A 80 0.36 13.21 3.82
CA ALA A 80 1.36 12.15 3.80
C ALA A 80 0.75 10.78 3.48
N SER A 81 -0.42 10.45 4.05
CA SER A 81 -1.12 9.21 3.74
C SER A 81 -1.58 9.18 2.28
N ARG A 82 -2.02 10.31 1.71
CA ARG A 82 -2.35 10.43 0.28
C ARG A 82 -1.14 10.14 -0.61
N VAL A 83 0.03 10.70 -0.29
CA VAL A 83 1.27 10.44 -1.03
C VAL A 83 1.68 8.97 -0.93
N PHE A 84 1.55 8.36 0.25
CA PHE A 84 1.86 6.95 0.46
C PHE A 84 0.98 6.03 -0.38
N VAL A 85 -0.35 6.17 -0.27
CA VAL A 85 -1.31 5.34 -1.02
C VAL A 85 -1.09 5.52 -2.52
N LYS A 86 -0.92 6.77 -2.98
CA LYS A 86 -0.60 7.07 -4.39
C LYS A 86 0.63 6.30 -4.86
N GLN A 87 1.76 6.48 -4.19
CA GLN A 87 3.02 5.89 -4.63
C GLN A 87 2.98 4.36 -4.53
N MET A 88 2.29 3.80 -3.52
CA MET A 88 2.13 2.36 -3.33
C MET A 88 1.37 1.73 -4.50
N PHE A 89 0.17 2.24 -4.80
CA PHE A 89 -0.65 1.70 -5.89
C PHE A 89 -0.01 1.93 -7.27
N GLN A 90 0.69 3.06 -7.47
CA GLN A 90 1.46 3.27 -8.70
C GLN A 90 2.58 2.23 -8.86
N ASN A 91 3.38 1.98 -7.82
CA ASN A 91 4.43 0.95 -7.86
C ASN A 91 3.85 -0.46 -8.10
N LEU A 92 2.72 -0.79 -7.45
CA LEU A 92 2.02 -2.05 -7.65
C LEU A 92 1.53 -2.19 -9.10
N SER A 93 0.97 -1.13 -9.67
CA SER A 93 0.53 -1.10 -11.06
C SER A 93 1.69 -1.24 -12.06
N GLU A 94 2.87 -0.68 -11.74
CA GLU A 94 4.08 -0.84 -12.55
C GLU A 94 4.59 -2.28 -12.50
N ALA A 95 4.49 -2.95 -11.35
CA ALA A 95 4.95 -4.32 -11.17
C ALA A 95 4.03 -5.37 -11.80
N TRP A 96 2.71 -5.18 -11.73
CA TRP A 96 1.71 -6.19 -12.11
C TRP A 96 0.84 -5.81 -13.31
N GLY A 97 0.77 -4.53 -13.65
CA GLY A 97 -0.25 -3.97 -14.52
C GLY A 97 -1.61 -3.84 -13.81
N VAL A 98 -2.49 -3.00 -14.38
CA VAL A 98 -3.80 -2.69 -13.80
C VAL A 98 -4.71 -3.92 -13.73
N LYS A 99 -4.69 -4.80 -14.74
CA LYS A 99 -5.55 -5.99 -14.80
C LYS A 99 -5.35 -6.93 -13.60
N LYS A 100 -4.10 -7.33 -13.34
CA LYS A 100 -3.78 -8.23 -12.23
C LYS A 100 -4.02 -7.58 -10.87
N MET A 101 -3.82 -6.26 -10.77
CA MET A 101 -4.14 -5.50 -9.57
C MET A 101 -5.66 -5.47 -9.31
N PHE A 102 -6.48 -5.28 -10.35
CA PHE A 102 -7.94 -5.35 -10.23
C PHE A 102 -8.42 -6.74 -9.79
N GLU A 103 -7.87 -7.81 -10.38
CA GLU A 103 -8.14 -9.19 -9.95
C GLU A 103 -7.81 -9.40 -8.47
N ARG A 104 -6.71 -8.81 -7.97
CA ARG A 104 -6.34 -8.90 -6.55
C ARG A 104 -7.30 -8.15 -5.64
N ILE A 105 -7.71 -6.94 -6.00
CA ILE A 105 -8.59 -6.09 -5.18
C ILE A 105 -10.02 -6.64 -5.14
N THR A 106 -10.45 -7.28 -6.23
CA THR A 106 -11.80 -7.86 -6.34
C THR A 106 -11.90 -9.29 -5.78
N ASP A 107 -10.79 -9.86 -5.29
CA ASP A 107 -10.78 -11.18 -4.66
C ASP A 107 -11.73 -11.20 -3.43
N PRO A 108 -12.78 -12.04 -3.43
CA PRO A 108 -13.73 -12.13 -2.33
C PRO A 108 -13.10 -12.45 -0.98
N THR A 109 -11.96 -13.15 -0.96
CA THR A 109 -11.26 -13.55 0.28
C THR A 109 -10.47 -12.40 0.90
N MET A 110 -10.25 -11.31 0.16
CA MET A 110 -9.41 -10.18 0.57
C MET A 110 -10.21 -8.90 0.80
N GLN A 111 -11.54 -8.95 0.74
CA GLN A 111 -12.38 -7.75 0.83
C GLN A 111 -12.17 -6.96 2.12
N GLU A 112 -11.93 -7.64 3.26
CA GLU A 112 -11.64 -6.99 4.55
C GLU A 112 -10.33 -6.17 4.54
N ALA A 113 -9.36 -6.55 3.71
CA ALA A 113 -8.11 -5.80 3.57
C ALA A 113 -8.31 -4.50 2.78
N PHE A 114 -9.33 -4.43 1.93
CA PHE A 114 -9.57 -3.35 0.97
C PHE A 114 -10.77 -2.47 1.30
N GLU A 115 -11.62 -2.87 2.26
CA GLU A 115 -12.88 -2.19 2.59
C GLU A 115 -12.71 -0.68 2.80
N GLY A 116 -11.69 -0.27 3.57
CA GLY A 116 -11.43 1.15 3.82
C GLY A 116 -10.80 1.89 2.64
N LEU A 117 -10.11 1.19 1.73
CA LEU A 117 -9.50 1.78 0.53
C LEU A 117 -10.50 1.92 -0.62
N PHE A 118 -11.50 1.04 -0.69
CA PHE A 118 -12.59 1.02 -1.67
C PHE A 118 -13.96 1.05 -0.96
N PRO A 119 -14.27 2.16 -0.24
CA PRO A 119 -15.46 2.27 0.58
C PRO A 119 -16.74 2.19 -0.25
N ARG A 120 -17.71 1.39 0.22
CA ARG A 120 -19.04 1.20 -0.39
C ARG A 120 -20.19 1.63 0.55
N ASP A 121 -19.85 2.10 1.73
CA ASP A 121 -20.75 2.46 2.83
C ASP A 121 -21.31 3.88 2.68
N ASN A 122 -20.44 4.86 2.39
CA ASN A 122 -20.79 6.27 2.33
C ASN A 122 -20.50 6.85 0.93
N PRO A 123 -21.50 7.41 0.22
CA PRO A 123 -21.32 8.01 -1.09
C PRO A 123 -20.22 9.09 -1.16
N LYS A 124 -19.99 9.84 -0.06
CA LYS A 124 -18.91 10.84 0.03
C LYS A 124 -17.54 10.15 -0.06
N ASN A 125 -17.34 9.10 0.72
CA ASN A 125 -16.09 8.34 0.76
C ASN A 125 -15.85 7.59 -0.55
N THR A 126 -16.89 6.96 -1.12
CA THR A 126 -16.82 6.31 -2.43
C THR A 126 -16.39 7.30 -3.51
N ARG A 127 -16.99 8.50 -3.55
CA ARG A 127 -16.62 9.53 -4.54
C ARG A 127 -15.20 10.04 -4.33
N PHE A 128 -14.76 10.18 -3.08
CA PHE A 128 -13.38 10.53 -2.75
C PHE A 128 -12.40 9.49 -3.29
N ALA A 129 -12.64 8.20 -3.04
CA ALA A 129 -11.80 7.10 -3.53
C ALA A 129 -11.74 7.06 -5.07
N ILE A 130 -12.89 7.16 -5.76
CA ILE A 130 -12.96 7.20 -7.23
C ILE A 130 -12.14 8.38 -7.78
N ASN A 131 -12.33 9.58 -7.22
CA ASN A 131 -11.59 10.76 -7.65
C ASN A 131 -10.08 10.60 -7.42
N PHE A 132 -9.69 10.05 -6.26
CA PHE A 132 -8.29 9.79 -5.92
C PHE A 132 -7.63 8.84 -6.92
N PHE A 133 -8.23 7.66 -7.16
CA PHE A 133 -7.69 6.66 -8.08
C PHE A 133 -7.66 7.16 -9.53
N THR A 134 -8.68 7.92 -9.95
CA THR A 134 -8.69 8.56 -11.27
C THR A 134 -7.54 9.56 -11.41
N LEU A 135 -7.31 10.42 -10.40
CA LEU A 135 -6.26 11.44 -10.43
C LEU A 135 -4.84 10.86 -10.49
N ILE A 136 -4.63 9.67 -9.92
CA ILE A 136 -3.31 9.00 -9.95
C ILE A 136 -3.11 8.09 -11.18
N GLY A 137 -4.07 8.07 -12.11
CA GLY A 137 -4.00 7.30 -13.35
C GLY A 137 -4.47 5.85 -13.23
N LEU A 138 -5.16 5.50 -12.15
CA LEU A 138 -5.63 4.15 -11.82
C LEU A 138 -7.17 4.06 -11.72
N GLY A 139 -7.89 4.87 -12.50
CA GLY A 139 -9.36 4.91 -12.48
C GLY A 139 -10.07 3.64 -12.99
N GLY A 140 -9.32 2.63 -13.45
CA GLY A 140 -9.85 1.30 -13.79
C GLY A 140 -9.89 0.34 -12.60
N LEU A 141 -9.50 0.80 -11.40
CA LEU A 141 -9.62 0.06 -10.14
C LEU A 141 -10.98 0.25 -9.47
#